data_AF-A0A6I4NF24-F1
#
_entry.id   AF-A0A6I4NF24-F1
#
_cell.length_a   1.000
_cell.length_b   1.000
_cell.length_c   1.000
_cell.angle_alpha   90.00
_cell.angle_beta   90.00
_cell.angle_gamma   90.00
#
_symmetry.space_group_name_H-M   'P 1'
#
loop_
_entity.id
_entity.type
_entity.pdbx_description
1 polymer ?
#
loop_
_entity_poly.entity_id
_entity_poly.type
_entity_poly.pdbx_seq_one_letter_code
_entity_poly.pdbx_strand_id
1 'polypeptide(L)'
;MKYIILLLSILFFSCSEKPENQRIDFNEKIVDFAIKNSNNKFIELPDLYDLISKETIAKDEDEKLILVQILKKKGFEVKDWGRGNHPLGSRIIVLKLKKDSCECEVQKTYYSTADLPNEIYKITESIRCKKTSL
;
A
#
# COMPACT_ATOMS: atom_id res chain seq x y z
N MET A 1 -31.99 15.62 59.42
CA MET A 1 -31.44 14.47 58.66
C MET A 1 -31.13 14.98 57.24
N LYS A 2 -29.90 15.45 56.94
CA LYS A 2 -28.67 14.71 56.56
C LYS A 2 -28.85 13.81 55.33
N TYR A 3 -28.56 14.35 54.14
CA TYR A 3 -28.07 13.67 52.92
C TYR A 3 -27.38 14.76 52.07
N ILE A 4 -26.10 15.09 52.27
CA ILE A 4 -24.87 14.46 51.76
C ILE A 4 -24.92 14.12 50.25
N ILE A 5 -24.52 15.12 49.45
CA ILE A 5 -23.64 15.12 48.27
C ILE A 5 -23.25 13.75 47.69
N LEU A 6 -23.48 13.57 46.38
CA LEU A 6 -22.43 13.05 45.50
C LEU A 6 -22.55 13.67 44.10
N LEU A 7 -21.74 14.71 43.86
CA LEU A 7 -21.42 15.20 42.52
C LEU A 7 -20.65 14.08 41.81
N LEU A 8 -21.23 13.47 40.77
CA LEU A 8 -20.47 12.68 39.81
C LEU A 8 -19.75 13.66 38.87
N SER A 9 -18.51 14.00 39.21
CA SER A 9 -17.55 14.57 38.30
C SER A 9 -17.27 13.55 37.20
N ILE A 10 -17.98 13.67 36.07
CA ILE A 10 -17.60 13.02 34.82
C ILE A 10 -16.29 13.69 34.39
N LEU A 11 -15.18 13.07 34.78
CA LEU A 11 -13.89 13.31 34.17
C LEU A 11 -14.06 12.90 32.70
N PHE A 12 -14.38 13.87 31.85
CA PHE A 12 -14.06 13.76 30.44
C PHE A 12 -12.54 13.63 30.37
N PHE A 13 -12.07 12.38 30.33
CA PHE A 13 -10.82 12.04 29.68
C PHE A 13 -10.98 12.44 28.22
N SER A 14 -10.81 13.74 27.96
CA SER A 14 -10.45 14.25 26.66
C SER A 14 -9.08 13.66 26.40
N CYS A 15 -9.05 12.47 25.79
CA CYS A 15 -7.91 12.04 25.01
C CYS A 15 -7.68 13.16 23.99
N SER A 16 -6.79 14.09 24.35
CA SER A 16 -6.11 14.91 23.38
C SER A 16 -5.28 13.95 22.54
N GLU A 17 -5.90 13.36 21.51
CA GLU A 17 -5.15 12.98 20.34
C GLU A 17 -4.47 14.27 19.88
N LYS A 18 -3.18 14.37 20.18
CA LYS A 18 -2.35 15.39 19.55
C LYS A 18 -2.63 15.25 18.06
N PRO A 19 -2.98 16.33 17.33
CA PRO A 19 -3.06 16.23 15.89
C PRO A 19 -1.68 15.77 15.44
N GLU A 20 -1.60 14.52 14.99
CA GLU A 20 -0.41 14.01 14.35
C GLU A 20 -0.21 14.97 13.19
N ASN A 21 0.86 15.77 13.27
CA ASN A 21 1.22 16.71 12.24
C ASN A 21 1.53 15.86 11.00
N GLN A 22 0.51 15.59 10.19
CA GLN A 22 0.56 14.70 9.05
C GLN A 22 1.41 15.37 7.98
N ARG A 23 2.74 15.25 8.13
CA ARG A 23 3.63 15.27 7.00
C ARG A 23 3.15 14.16 6.08
N ILE A 24 2.42 14.52 5.03
CA ILE A 24 1.96 13.58 4.00
C ILE A 24 3.17 12.76 3.58
N ASP A 25 3.07 11.45 3.78
CA ASP A 25 4.12 10.48 3.47
C ASP A 25 4.53 10.62 2.00
N PHE A 26 5.82 10.50 1.71
CA PHE A 26 6.33 10.68 0.34
C PHE A 26 5.67 9.71 -0.64
N ASN A 27 5.39 8.48 -0.21
CA ASN A 27 4.75 7.48 -1.05
C ASN A 27 3.29 7.85 -1.33
N GLU A 28 2.59 8.46 -0.37
CA GLU A 28 1.24 8.98 -0.61
C GLU A 28 1.23 10.08 -1.66
N LYS A 29 2.24 10.98 -1.66
CA LYS A 29 2.38 12.01 -2.70
C LYS A 29 2.63 11.40 -4.07
N ILE A 30 3.43 10.33 -4.15
CA ILE A 30 3.67 9.63 -5.41
C ILE A 30 2.40 8.94 -5.91
N VAL A 31 1.64 8.30 -5.03
CA VAL A 31 0.35 7.70 -5.42
C VAL A 31 -0.61 8.76 -5.94
N ASP A 32 -0.70 9.92 -5.28
CA ASP A 32 -1.51 11.05 -5.77
C ASP A 32 -1.03 11.58 -7.12
N PHE A 33 0.29 11.64 -7.31
CA PHE A 33 0.89 11.99 -8.58
C PHE A 33 0.54 10.96 -9.66
N ALA A 34 0.62 9.66 -9.36
CA ALA A 34 0.31 8.57 -10.28
C ALA A 34 -1.16 8.60 -10.72
N ILE A 35 -2.09 8.76 -9.78
CA ILE A 35 -3.53 8.87 -10.06
C ILE A 35 -3.81 10.02 -11.05
N LYS A 36 -3.13 11.16 -10.88
CA LYS A 36 -3.35 12.36 -11.70
C LYS A 36 -2.62 12.32 -13.04
N ASN A 37 -1.42 11.73 -13.10
CA ASN A 37 -0.47 11.98 -14.19
C ASN A 37 0.09 10.73 -14.88
N SER A 38 -0.09 9.53 -14.31
CA SER A 38 0.55 8.32 -14.89
C SER A 38 0.03 8.00 -16.30
N ASN A 39 -1.22 8.33 -16.63
CA ASN A 39 -1.80 8.16 -17.97
C ASN A 39 -1.54 6.76 -18.55
N ASN A 40 -1.82 5.73 -17.74
CA ASN A 40 -1.60 4.32 -18.05
C ASN A 40 -0.13 3.89 -18.23
N LYS A 41 0.83 4.72 -17.83
CA LYS A 41 2.26 4.36 -17.78
C LYS A 41 2.67 4.00 -16.36
N PHE A 42 3.56 3.02 -16.21
CA PHE A 42 4.07 2.64 -14.90
C PHE A 42 5.04 3.69 -14.36
N ILE A 43 4.88 3.99 -13.07
CA ILE A 43 5.84 4.69 -12.24
C ILE A 43 6.41 3.65 -11.28
N GLU A 44 7.72 3.40 -11.37
CA GLU A 44 8.41 2.42 -10.53
C GLU A 44 8.95 3.07 -9.26
N LEU A 45 8.88 2.33 -8.16
CA LEU A 45 9.33 2.73 -6.83
C LEU A 45 10.24 1.64 -6.27
N PRO A 46 11.53 1.64 -6.65
CA PRO A 46 12.46 0.57 -6.29
C PRO A 46 12.82 0.57 -4.79
N ASP A 47 12.76 1.72 -4.12
CA ASP A 47 13.23 1.88 -2.74
C ASP A 47 12.06 2.00 -1.74
N LEU A 48 10.94 1.34 -2.04
CA LEU A 48 9.74 1.38 -1.19
C LEU A 48 9.87 0.52 0.09
N TYR A 49 10.85 -0.38 0.12
CA TYR A 49 11.06 -1.32 1.22
C TYR A 49 12.43 -1.10 1.85
N ASP A 50 12.45 -0.70 3.12
CA ASP A 50 13.70 -0.46 3.87
C ASP A 50 14.49 -1.75 4.12
N LEU A 51 13.80 -2.90 4.19
CA LEU A 51 14.37 -4.21 4.44
C LEU A 51 13.85 -5.19 3.41
N ILE A 52 14.78 -5.86 2.75
CA ILE A 52 14.48 -6.98 1.86
C ILE A 52 14.59 -8.26 2.69
N SER A 53 13.49 -8.98 2.88
CA SER A 53 13.57 -10.31 3.46
C SER A 53 14.40 -11.18 2.52
N LYS A 54 15.41 -11.87 3.06
CA LYS A 54 16.20 -12.80 2.24
C LYS A 54 15.34 -13.92 1.69
N GLU A 55 14.29 -14.31 2.41
CA GLU A 55 13.41 -15.41 2.01
C GLU A 55 12.20 -14.91 1.20
N THR A 56 11.79 -15.73 0.24
CA THR A 56 10.55 -15.55 -0.52
C THR A 56 9.32 -15.73 0.36
N ILE A 57 8.34 -14.84 0.18
CA ILE A 57 7.07 -14.90 0.90
C ILE A 57 6.25 -16.07 0.34
N ALA A 58 6.04 -17.09 1.18
CA ALA A 58 5.37 -18.33 0.79
C ALA A 58 3.88 -18.14 0.52
N LYS A 59 3.20 -17.30 1.32
CA LYS A 59 1.75 -17.11 1.25
C LYS A 59 1.38 -15.68 0.88
N ASP A 60 0.27 -15.54 0.16
CA ASP A 60 -0.16 -14.22 -0.35
C ASP A 60 -0.75 -13.33 0.71
N GLU A 61 -1.29 -13.92 1.77
CA GLU A 61 -1.80 -13.18 2.93
C GLU A 61 -0.69 -12.40 3.64
N ASP A 62 0.55 -12.86 3.53
CA ASP A 62 1.72 -12.23 4.13
C ASP A 62 2.33 -11.15 3.20
N GLU A 63 1.76 -10.94 2.02
CA GLU A 63 2.24 -9.96 1.05
C GLU A 63 1.94 -8.53 1.50
N LYS A 64 3.00 -7.85 1.95
CA LYS A 64 2.95 -6.40 2.15
C LYS A 64 3.04 -5.68 0.81
N LEU A 65 1.95 -5.03 0.42
CA LEU A 65 1.82 -4.20 -0.78
C LEU A 65 1.54 -2.75 -0.37
N ILE A 66 2.58 -1.92 -0.31
CA ILE A 66 2.52 -0.57 0.25
C ILE A 66 1.64 0.34 -0.60
N LEU A 67 1.75 0.30 -1.94
CA LEU A 67 0.92 1.14 -2.81
C LEU A 67 -0.54 0.72 -2.77
N VAL A 68 -0.81 -0.58 -2.66
CA VAL A 68 -2.17 -1.12 -2.48
C VAL A 68 -2.77 -0.63 -1.16
N GLN A 69 -2.01 -0.63 -0.07
CA GLN A 69 -2.47 -0.12 1.23
C GLN A 69 -2.82 1.38 1.14
N ILE A 70 -1.99 2.19 0.48
CA ILE A 70 -2.26 3.61 0.26
C ILE A 70 -3.54 3.81 -0.58
N LEU A 71 -3.69 3.06 -1.68
CA LEU A 71 -4.88 3.14 -2.53
C LEU A 71 -6.15 2.73 -1.77
N LYS A 72 -6.11 1.67 -0.95
CA LYS A 72 -7.23 1.26 -0.09
C LYS A 72 -7.64 2.38 0.88
N LYS A 73 -6.67 3.04 1.54
CA LYS A 73 -6.95 4.22 2.39
C LYS A 73 -7.62 5.36 1.62
N LYS A 74 -7.34 5.48 0.32
CA LYS A 74 -7.96 6.47 -0.58
C LYS A 74 -9.31 6.02 -1.15
N GLY A 75 -9.82 4.84 -0.76
CA GLY A 75 -11.13 4.32 -1.15
C GLY A 75 -11.13 3.49 -2.44
N PHE A 76 -9.97 3.00 -2.89
CA PHE A 76 -9.92 2.04 -3.99
C PHE A 76 -10.19 0.62 -3.51
N GLU A 77 -10.96 -0.13 -4.28
CA GLU A 77 -11.27 -1.52 -4.03
C GLU A 77 -10.51 -2.43 -5.00
N VAL A 78 -10.00 -3.56 -4.50
CA VAL A 78 -9.40 -4.58 -5.36
C VAL A 78 -10.50 -5.23 -6.20
N LYS A 79 -10.30 -5.27 -7.52
CA LYS A 79 -11.22 -5.89 -8.48
C LYS A 79 -10.67 -7.17 -9.09
N ASP A 80 -9.35 -7.24 -9.22
CA ASP A 80 -8.67 -8.38 -9.84
C ASP A 80 -7.27 -8.52 -9.23
N TRP A 81 -6.77 -9.75 -9.26
CA TRP A 81 -5.46 -10.08 -8.74
C TRP A 81 -4.85 -11.25 -9.53
N GLY A 82 -3.54 -11.24 -9.67
CA GLY A 82 -2.84 -12.30 -10.36
C GLY A 82 -1.39 -12.43 -9.92
N ARG A 83 -0.80 -13.57 -10.29
CA ARG A 83 0.62 -13.85 -10.14
C ARG A 83 1.20 -14.25 -11.48
N GLY A 84 2.49 -13.98 -11.65
CA GLY A 84 3.26 -14.45 -12.78
C GLY A 84 4.72 -14.64 -12.42
N ASN A 85 5.48 -15.17 -13.37
CA ASN A 85 6.92 -15.25 -13.28
C ASN A 85 7.55 -14.18 -14.19
N HIS A 86 8.53 -13.46 -13.69
CA HIS A 86 9.35 -12.54 -14.45
C HIS A 86 10.39 -13.34 -15.26
N PRO A 87 10.79 -12.89 -16.46
CA PRO A 87 11.79 -13.58 -17.30
C PRO A 87 13.14 -13.84 -16.61
N LEU A 88 13.49 -13.06 -15.59
CA LEU A 88 14.69 -13.25 -14.76
C LEU A 88 14.49 -14.24 -13.60
N GLY A 89 13.44 -15.07 -13.65
CA GLY A 89 13.21 -16.17 -12.70
C GLY A 89 12.45 -15.80 -11.43
N SER A 90 11.96 -14.55 -11.32
CA SER A 90 11.36 -14.06 -10.09
C SER A 90 9.83 -14.00 -10.14
N ARG A 91 9.20 -13.70 -9.00
CA ARG A 91 7.74 -13.61 -8.84
C ARG A 91 7.24 -12.19 -9.13
N ILE A 92 6.12 -12.08 -9.85
CA ILE A 92 5.35 -10.84 -10.03
C ILE A 92 3.97 -11.02 -9.42
N ILE A 93 3.52 -10.05 -8.66
CA ILE A 93 2.16 -9.95 -8.14
C ILE A 93 1.51 -8.73 -8.76
N VAL A 94 0.31 -8.89 -9.33
CA VAL A 94 -0.42 -7.80 -9.98
C VAL A 94 -1.78 -7.66 -9.33
N LEU A 95 -2.15 -6.45 -8.93
CA LEU A 95 -3.48 -6.12 -8.43
C LEU A 95 -4.06 -4.99 -9.26
N LYS A 96 -5.33 -5.14 -9.65
CA LYS A 96 -6.11 -4.06 -10.23
C LYS A 96 -7.09 -3.56 -9.20
N LEU A 97 -7.07 -2.25 -8.98
CA LEU A 97 -7.94 -1.56 -8.05
C LEU A 97 -8.77 -0.52 -8.78
N LYS A 98 -9.99 -0.28 -8.31
CA LYS A 98 -10.91 0.68 -8.89
C LYS A 98 -11.53 1.57 -7.83
N LYS A 99 -11.68 2.85 -8.17
CA LYS A 99 -12.49 3.82 -7.45
C LYS A 99 -13.18 4.71 -8.48
N ASP A 100 -14.51 4.76 -8.43
CA ASP A 100 -15.31 5.55 -9.37
C ASP A 100 -14.91 5.27 -10.84
N SER A 101 -14.54 6.31 -11.59
CA SER A 101 -14.04 6.26 -12.96
C SER A 101 -12.51 6.18 -13.05
N CYS A 102 -11.81 5.69 -12.03
CA CYS A 102 -10.37 5.51 -12.01
C CYS A 102 -9.99 4.06 -11.72
N GLU A 103 -9.12 3.50 -12.56
CA GLU A 103 -8.53 2.18 -12.39
C GLU A 103 -7.02 2.32 -12.23
N CYS A 104 -6.47 1.68 -11.20
CA CYS A 104 -5.04 1.58 -10.97
C CYS A 104 -4.60 0.12 -11.00
N GLU A 105 -3.44 -0.14 -11.58
CA GLU A 105 -2.78 -1.42 -11.51
C GLU A 105 -1.48 -1.24 -10.74
N VAL A 106 -1.33 -2.04 -9.69
CA VAL A 106 -0.11 -2.14 -8.89
C VAL A 106 0.57 -3.45 -9.22
N GLN A 107 1.86 -3.40 -9.49
CA GLN A 107 2.68 -4.59 -9.65
C GLN A 107 3.77 -4.59 -8.60
N LYS A 108 4.03 -5.75 -8.00
CA LYS A 108 5.19 -5.99 -7.14
C LYS A 108 6.06 -7.03 -7.82
N THR A 109 7.30 -6.66 -8.10
CA THR A 109 8.29 -7.54 -8.71
C THR A 109 9.37 -7.84 -7.69
N TYR A 110 9.56 -9.12 -7.44
CA TYR A 110 10.71 -9.64 -6.72
C TYR A 110 11.85 -9.84 -7.71
N TYR A 111 13.09 -9.81 -7.26
CA TYR A 111 14.23 -10.21 -8.07
C TYR A 111 15.11 -11.16 -7.26
N SER A 112 15.48 -12.26 -7.89
CA SER A 112 16.40 -13.29 -7.40
C SER A 112 17.47 -13.54 -8.45
N THR A 113 18.58 -14.16 -8.06
CA THR A 113 19.62 -14.59 -9.00
C THR A 113 19.44 -16.07 -9.34
N ALA A 114 19.99 -16.51 -10.47
CA ALA A 114 19.96 -17.94 -10.84
C ALA A 114 20.67 -18.83 -9.80
N ASP A 115 21.73 -18.30 -9.19
CA ASP A 115 22.52 -19.01 -8.16
C ASP A 115 21.80 -19.09 -6.82
N LEU A 116 20.92 -18.12 -6.51
CA LEU A 116 20.15 -18.04 -5.27
C LEU A 116 18.66 -17.82 -5.59
N PRO A 117 17.97 -18.81 -6.18
CA PRO A 117 16.62 -18.64 -6.71
C PRO A 117 15.58 -18.35 -5.62
N ASN A 118 15.88 -18.70 -4.37
CA ASN A 118 15.04 -18.47 -3.21
C ASN A 118 15.41 -17.20 -2.44
N GLU A 119 16.48 -16.51 -2.83
CA GLU A 119 16.90 -15.27 -2.20
C GLU A 119 16.42 -14.05 -2.98
N ILE A 120 15.72 -13.16 -2.28
CA ILE A 120 15.31 -11.88 -2.85
C ILE A 120 16.44 -10.87 -2.59
N TYR A 121 16.99 -10.28 -3.65
CA TYR A 121 17.98 -9.20 -3.53
C TYR A 121 17.40 -7.83 -3.85
N LYS A 122 16.22 -7.77 -4.49
CA LYS A 122 15.51 -6.53 -4.81
C LYS A 122 14.00 -6.76 -4.84
N ILE A 123 13.25 -5.78 -4.34
CA ILE A 123 11.80 -5.70 -4.46
C ILE A 123 11.48 -4.35 -5.10
N THR A 124 10.52 -4.31 -6.01
CA THR A 124 10.05 -3.06 -6.59
C THR A 124 8.53 -3.11 -6.69
N GLU A 125 7.86 -2.04 -6.26
CA GLU A 125 6.46 -1.82 -6.63
C GLU A 125 6.37 -0.78 -7.74
N SER A 126 5.42 -0.98 -8.64
CA SER A 126 5.08 -0.01 -9.67
C SER A 126 3.59 0.22 -9.70
N ILE A 127 3.20 1.44 -10.08
CA ILE A 127 1.80 1.84 -10.19
C ILE A 127 1.55 2.52 -11.53
N ARG A 128 0.45 2.15 -12.18
CA ARG A 128 -0.15 2.93 -13.26
C ARG A 128 -1.61 3.15 -12.96
N CYS A 129 -2.15 4.30 -13.32
CA CYS A 129 -3.56 4.61 -13.21
C CYS A 129 -4.07 5.19 -14.52
N LYS A 130 -5.35 4.97 -14.78
CA LYS A 130 -6.07 5.54 -15.92
C LYS A 130 -7.47 5.94 -15.49
N LYS A 131 -8.02 6.96 -16.14
CA LYS A 131 -9.45 7.22 -16.09
C LYS A 131 -10.13 6.23 -17.02
N THR A 132 -11.16 5.55 -16.54
CA THR A 132 -12.06 4.78 -17.39
C THR A 132 -13.12 5.71 -17.95
N SER A 133 -13.30 5.69 -19.27
CA SER A 133 -14.49 6.24 -19.91
C SER A 133 -15.73 5.57 -19.29
N LEU A 134 -16.73 6.36 -18.89
CA LEU A 134 -18.07 5.87 -18.59
C LEU A 134 -18.72 5.32 -19.86
#